data_AF-A0A388QXG0-F1
#
_entry.id   AF-A0A388QXG0-F1
#
_cell.length_a   1.000
_cell.length_b   1.000
_cell.length_c   1.000
_cell.angle_alpha   90.00
_cell.angle_beta   90.00
_cell.angle_gamma   90.00
#
_symmetry.space_group_name_H-M   'P 1'
#
loop_
_entity.id
_entity.type
_entity.pdbx_description
1 polymer ?
#
loop_
_entity_poly.entity_id
_entity_poly.type
_entity_poly.pdbx_seq_one_letter_code
_entity_poly.pdbx_strand_id
1 'polypeptide(L)' 'MTNEWLQPGRQKFHDRNHAALQAAFAELKQQGIPKLHYIPGDALYGTDGDGATDGSHASDLGFFRQADVFEPVLKEALGR' A
#
# COMPACT_ATOMS: atom_id res chain seq x y z
N MET A 1 -0.66 8.38 3.42
CA MET A 1 -1.45 9.47 2.80
C MET A 1 -0.50 10.47 2.16
N THR A 2 -0.89 11.08 1.04
CA THR A 2 0.02 11.91 0.24
C THR A 2 0.33 13.27 0.88
N ASN A 3 -0.42 13.67 1.90
CA ASN A 3 -0.25 14.90 2.67
C ASN A 3 0.16 14.67 4.14
N GLU A 4 0.75 13.51 4.47
CA GLU A 4 1.12 13.17 5.85
C GLU A 4 2.07 14.17 6.51
N TRP A 5 2.94 14.80 5.73
CA TRP A 5 3.88 15.82 6.21
C TRP A 5 3.19 17.06 6.79
N LEU A 6 1.91 17.30 6.45
CA LEU A 6 1.07 18.35 7.05
C LEU A 6 0.35 17.89 8.32
N GLN A 7 0.31 16.57 8.59
CA GLN A 7 -0.55 15.97 9.62
C GLN A 7 0.19 14.87 10.41
N PRO A 8 1.15 15.24 11.29
CA PRO A 8 1.98 14.28 12.02
C PRO A 8 1.20 13.26 12.86
N GLY A 9 0.01 13.63 13.34
CA GLY A 9 -0.88 12.72 14.08
C GLY A 9 -1.42 11.57 13.21
N ARG A 10 -1.64 11.82 11.90
CA ARG A 10 -2.09 10.79 10.95
C ARG A 10 -0.95 9.89 10.51
N GLN A 11 0.27 10.40 10.36
CA GLN A 11 1.44 9.57 10.04
C GLN A 11 1.61 8.41 11.04
N LYS A 12 1.60 8.71 12.34
CA LYS A 12 1.69 7.66 13.39
C LYS A 12 0.53 6.66 13.35
N PHE A 13 -0.65 7.09 12.94
CA PHE A 13 -1.80 6.21 12.76
C PHE A 13 -1.60 5.26 11.57
N HIS A 14 -1.10 5.77 10.44
CA HIS A 14 -0.77 4.97 9.27
C HIS A 14 0.37 3.98 9.54
N ASP A 15 1.45 4.40 10.21
CA ASP A 15 2.56 3.53 10.59
C ASP A 15 2.06 2.32 11.42
N ARG A 16 1.17 2.57 12.38
CA ARG A 16 0.57 1.51 13.21
C ARG A 16 -0.30 0.56 12.40
N ASN A 17 -1.10 1.09 11.49
CA ASN A 17 -1.95 0.26 10.62
C ASN A 17 -1.11 -0.58 9.66
N HIS A 18 -0.04 -0.02 9.09
CA HIS A 18 0.89 -0.74 8.22
C HIS A 18 1.61 -1.85 8.98
N ALA A 19 2.11 -1.56 10.19
CA ALA A 19 2.73 -2.56 11.05
C ALA A 19 1.75 -3.68 11.44
N ALA A 20 0.50 -3.35 11.77
CA ALA A 20 -0.53 -4.34 12.10
C ALA A 20 -0.86 -5.24 10.89
N LEU A 21 -0.98 -4.68 9.69
CA LEU A 21 -1.20 -5.45 8.47
C LEU A 21 -0.03 -6.39 8.15
N GLN A 22 1.22 -5.90 8.32
CA GLN A 22 2.42 -6.73 8.14
C GLN A 22 2.48 -7.88 9.15
N ALA A 23 2.14 -7.62 10.42
CA ALA A 23 2.07 -8.66 11.45
C ALA A 23 1.03 -9.73 11.10
N ALA A 24 -0.18 -9.31 10.71
CA ALA A 24 -1.24 -10.23 10.29
C ALA A 24 -0.83 -11.07 9.07
N PHE A 25 -0.19 -10.45 8.07
CA PHE A 25 0.34 -11.17 6.91
C PHE A 25 1.41 -12.20 7.33
N ALA A 26 2.34 -11.82 8.20
CA ALA A 26 3.38 -12.71 8.71
C ALA A 26 2.78 -13.91 9.46
N GLU A 27 1.76 -13.69 10.28
CA GLU A 27 1.03 -14.75 10.97
C GLU A 27 0.37 -15.72 9.97
N LEU A 28 -0.36 -15.21 8.98
CA LEU A 28 -0.99 -16.03 7.95
C LEU A 28 0.05 -16.81 7.11
N LYS A 29 1.23 -16.23 6.87
CA LYS A 29 2.34 -16.95 6.23
C LYS A 29 2.88 -18.08 7.11
N GLN A 30 3.01 -17.87 8.42
CA GLN A 30 3.43 -18.91 9.37
C GLN A 30 2.41 -20.04 9.47
N GLN A 31 1.12 -19.73 9.34
CA GLN A 31 0.04 -20.74 9.27
C GLN A 31 0.03 -21.53 7.96
N GLY A 32 0.89 -21.20 7.00
CA GLY A 32 1.01 -21.92 5.73
C GLY A 32 -0.10 -21.63 4.72
N ILE A 33 -0.77 -20.47 4.84
CA ILE A 33 -1.81 -20.07 3.88
C ILE A 33 -1.20 -19.94 2.48
N PRO A 34 -1.63 -20.76 1.50
CA PRO A 34 -1.07 -20.73 0.16
C PRO A 34 -1.60 -19.53 -0.64
N LYS A 35 -0.86 -19.12 -1.69
CA LYS A 35 -1.25 -18.02 -2.60
C LYS A 35 -1.56 -16.70 -1.89
N LEU A 36 -0.86 -16.43 -0.79
CA LEU A 36 -0.97 -15.18 -0.04
C LEU A 36 0.18 -14.23 -0.45
N HIS A 37 -0.20 -13.05 -0.93
CA HIS A 37 0.70 -12.00 -1.40
C HIS A 37 0.49 -10.72 -0.59
N TYR A 38 1.51 -9.88 -0.51
CA TYR A 38 1.49 -8.62 0.21
C TYR A 38 1.97 -7.49 -0.68
N ILE A 39 1.27 -6.35 -0.65
CA ILE A 39 1.64 -5.13 -1.36
C ILE A 39 1.87 -4.03 -0.32
N PRO A 40 3.09 -3.46 -0.21
CA PRO A 40 3.35 -2.33 0.67
C PRO A 40 2.53 -1.09 0.28
N GLY A 41 2.01 -0.36 1.26
CA GLY A 41 1.15 0.80 1.04
C GLY A 41 1.90 2.11 0.75
N ASP A 42 3.16 2.22 1.17
CA ASP A 42 3.86 3.52 1.28
C ASP A 42 4.07 4.24 -0.05
N ALA A 43 4.21 3.50 -1.15
CA ALA A 43 4.55 4.05 -2.47
C ALA A 43 3.40 3.92 -3.50
N LEU A 44 2.20 3.51 -3.10
CA LEU A 44 1.10 3.22 -4.03
C LEU A 44 0.72 4.42 -4.92
N TYR A 45 0.83 5.64 -4.39
CA TYR A 45 0.48 6.87 -5.10
C TYR A 45 1.72 7.69 -5.52
N GLY A 46 2.92 7.11 -5.38
CA GLY A 46 4.19 7.82 -5.46
C GLY A 46 4.57 8.49 -4.13
N THR A 47 5.75 9.11 -4.10
CA THR A 47 6.36 9.68 -2.88
C THR A 47 6.47 11.21 -2.92
N ASP A 48 5.90 11.85 -3.94
CA ASP A 48 5.96 13.29 -4.19
C ASP A 48 4.76 14.07 -3.63
N GLY A 49 3.69 13.37 -3.26
CA GLY A 49 2.47 13.98 -2.71
C GLY A 49 1.34 14.20 -3.72
N ASP A 50 1.58 13.97 -5.02
CA ASP A 50 0.66 14.36 -6.11
C ASP A 50 -0.39 13.29 -6.47
N GLY A 51 -0.26 12.09 -5.91
CA GLY A 51 -1.10 10.96 -6.29
C GLY A 51 -2.49 10.91 -5.65
N ALA A 52 -2.91 11.92 -4.89
CA ALA A 52 -4.26 11.97 -4.33
C ALA A 52 -4.88 13.37 -4.40
N THR A 53 -6.19 13.43 -4.66
CA THR A 53 -6.95 14.68 -4.84
C THR A 53 -7.16 15.45 -3.54
N ASP A 54 -7.32 14.73 -2.42
CA ASP A 54 -7.61 15.29 -1.10
C ASP A 54 -6.68 14.77 0.01
N GLY A 55 -5.59 14.11 -0.38
CA GLY A 55 -4.67 13.42 0.52
C GLY A 55 -4.95 11.93 0.73
N SER A 56 -6.15 11.45 0.37
CA SER A 56 -6.61 10.07 0.61
C SER A 56 -7.07 9.36 -0.67
N HIS A 57 -7.89 10.01 -1.49
CA HIS A 57 -8.47 9.40 -2.68
C HIS A 57 -7.55 9.60 -3.88
N ALA A 58 -7.20 8.50 -4.56
CA ALA A 58 -6.30 8.51 -5.70
C ALA A 58 -6.80 9.46 -6.81
N SER A 59 -5.87 10.23 -7.38
CA SER A 59 -6.08 10.92 -8.65
C SER A 59 -5.87 9.95 -9.82
N ASP A 60 -6.08 10.39 -11.06
CA ASP A 60 -5.75 9.58 -12.25
C ASP A 60 -4.27 9.16 -12.26
N LEU A 61 -3.38 10.09 -11.88
CA LEU A 61 -1.95 9.81 -11.71
C LEU A 61 -1.70 8.82 -10.57
N GLY A 62 -2.44 8.95 -9.46
CA GLY A 62 -2.40 8.01 -8.34
C GLY A 62 -2.78 6.59 -8.73
N PHE A 63 -3.88 6.43 -9.47
CA PHE A 63 -4.32 5.12 -9.97
C PHE A 63 -3.34 4.53 -10.98
N PHE A 64 -2.78 5.35 -11.87
CA PHE A 64 -1.75 4.90 -12.80
C PHE A 64 -0.53 4.32 -12.06
N ARG A 65 0.00 5.06 -11.07
CA ARG A 65 1.13 4.60 -10.25
C ARG A 65 0.77 3.36 -9.42
N GLN A 66 -0.44 3.30 -8.88
CA GLN A 66 -0.92 2.15 -8.13
C GLN A 66 -0.96 0.90 -9.02
N ALA A 67 -1.39 1.03 -10.27
CA ALA A 67 -1.40 -0.06 -11.22
C ALA A 67 0.01 -0.62 -11.47
N ASP A 68 1.02 0.25 -11.63
CA ASP A 68 2.43 -0.16 -11.80
C ASP A 68 2.95 -0.96 -10.60
N VAL A 69 2.52 -0.62 -9.37
CA VAL A 69 2.90 -1.37 -8.16
C VAL A 69 2.15 -2.71 -8.07
N PHE A 70 0.87 -2.74 -8.45
CA PHE A 70 0.04 -3.93 -8.36
C PHE A 70 0.36 -4.97 -9.44
N GLU A 71 0.64 -4.54 -10.66
CA GLU A 71 0.83 -5.41 -11.83
C GLU A 71 1.80 -6.57 -11.59
N PRO A 72 3.05 -6.37 -11.11
CA PRO A 72 3.98 -7.48 -10.90
C PRO A 72 3.48 -8.48 -9.86
N VAL A 73 2.83 -8.01 -8.79
CA VAL A 73 2.30 -8.89 -7.73
C VAL A 73 1.09 -9.67 -8.25
N LEU A 74 0.24 -9.05 -9.06
CA LEU A 74 -0.89 -9.74 -9.68
C LEU A 74 -0.43 -10.77 -10.72
N LYS A 75 0.62 -10.48 -11.50
CA LYS A 75 1.23 -11.45 -12.42
C LYS A 75 1.75 -12.67 -11.66
N GLU A 76 2.50 -12.45 -10.58
CA GLU A 76 2.97 -13.53 -9.70
C GLU A 76 1.80 -14.35 -9.13
N ALA A 77 0.78 -13.68 -8.58
CA ALA A 77 -0.38 -14.34 -7.98
C ALA A 77 -1.21 -15.16 -8.98
N LEU A 78 -1.24 -14.73 -10.25
CA LEU A 78 -1.94 -15.40 -11.34
C LEU A 78 -1.08 -16.40 -12.11
N GLY A 79 0.23 -16.49 -11.81
CA GLY A 79 1.18 -17.35 -12.53
C GLY A 79 1.38 -16.92 -13.98
N ARG A 80 1.46 -15.61 -14.23
CA ARG A 80 1.62 -14.99 -15.56
C ARG A 80 2.96 -14.28 -15.72
#